data_AF-A0A2E9C8S4-F1
#
_entry.id   AF-A0A2E9C8S4-F1
#
_cell.length_a   1.000
_cell.length_b   1.000
_cell.length_c   1.000
_cell.angle_alpha   90.00
_cell.angle_beta   90.00
_cell.angle_gamma   90.00
#
_symmetry.space_group_name_H-M   'P 1'
#
loop_
_entity.id
_entity.type
_entity.pdbx_description
1 polymer ?
#
loop_
_entity_poly.entity_id
_entity_poly.type
_entity_poly.pdbx_seq_one_letter_code
_entity_poly.pdbx_strand_id
1 'polypeptide(L)'
;MKQDTFKLLNTALQLHHRGKLDEADKIYQLILKSDQNNFDANHLHGLILSQNKKYKDSLKYFEKAIKLNNNFEINNNIGIAYKNLKNFKMAEKFFMSAIELDKNNYKSYFNCANLYQDNLEYEKAINFYEKSIEYNKEYYESYLRIAEVYRELFLKNRDEKYLFNSKKYLSKLININPTHSEAHIALGMMQLWLSEIDESCSSFDEAVKLDQQNKYAIELYIKKYANDINSLKTLIKHEYEQLSYLIDQKMILVNDIDEKYYKEIQTLHSKINSSNFDINTPSTEIKEKLYKIRYKKNPNISKENFINISNDINKLEDEYLSNHPEILVVDNFLDKEALLTLRKYCNEANIFKFAFHNGYVGAFLTKGLSNKFVLKLSEDLRQTFSRIFTNLRLTQAWIFKYDSKRFGTGIHADQARVNVNFWITSDDSNLDHNNGGLILWDKIPPDEWSFEKYNSIESSSKIEKMLNKENISKRVIEYKENRAIIFNSKLFHATDDFHFMDNHIDRRLNITFLYD
;
A
#
# COMPACT_ATOMS: atom_id res chain seq x y z
N MET A 1 3.38 2.49 54.39
CA MET A 1 2.51 3.23 53.43
C MET A 1 3.30 4.05 52.41
N LYS A 2 4.01 5.15 52.75
CA LYS A 2 4.75 5.95 51.74
C LYS A 2 5.89 5.18 51.06
N GLN A 3 6.66 4.39 51.82
CA GLN A 3 7.76 3.58 51.29
C GLN A 3 7.27 2.43 50.39
N ASP A 4 6.11 1.85 50.71
CA ASP A 4 5.48 0.80 49.90
C ASP A 4 4.94 1.35 48.57
N THR A 5 4.33 2.54 48.60
CA THR A 5 3.81 3.20 47.39
C THR A 5 4.93 3.55 46.41
N PHE A 6 6.06 4.06 46.90
CA PHE A 6 7.23 4.36 46.07
C PHE A 6 7.80 3.10 45.40
N LYS A 7 7.90 1.99 46.14
CA LYS A 7 8.36 0.71 45.58
C LYS A 7 7.40 0.18 44.52
N LEU A 8 6.09 0.25 44.76
CA LEU A 8 5.07 -0.13 43.79
C LEU A 8 5.14 0.73 42.53
N LEU A 9 5.28 2.04 42.68
CA LEU A 9 5.37 2.97 41.56
C LEU A 9 6.59 2.68 40.68
N ASN A 10 7.77 2.49 41.27
CA ASN A 10 8.97 2.11 40.52
C ASN A 10 8.80 0.79 39.77
N THR A 11 8.13 -0.20 40.39
CA THR A 11 7.83 -1.48 39.74
C THR A 11 6.91 -1.28 38.53
N ALA A 12 5.85 -0.50 38.69
CA ALA A 12 4.90 -0.20 37.62
C ALA A 12 5.56 0.55 36.45
N LEU A 13 6.42 1.54 36.75
CA LEU A 13 7.19 2.27 35.75
C LEU A 13 8.11 1.34 34.95
N GLN A 14 8.82 0.42 35.61
CA GLN A 14 9.67 -0.55 34.92
C GLN A 14 8.86 -1.48 34.00
N LEU A 15 7.69 -1.95 34.45
CA LEU A 15 6.79 -2.75 33.63
C LEU A 15 6.27 -1.94 32.43
N HIS A 16 5.89 -0.68 32.66
CA HIS A 16 5.44 0.23 31.62
C HIS A 16 6.53 0.45 30.56
N HIS A 17 7.76 0.73 30.98
CA HIS A 17 8.91 0.87 30.07
C HIS A 17 9.24 -0.42 29.30
N ARG A 18 8.92 -1.59 29.86
CA ARG A 18 9.03 -2.89 29.18
C ARG A 18 7.83 -3.24 28.30
N GLY A 19 6.85 -2.34 28.17
CA GLY A 19 5.64 -2.57 27.38
C GLY A 19 4.62 -3.52 28.03
N LYS A 20 4.84 -3.94 29.28
CA LYS A 20 3.91 -4.78 30.06
C LYS A 20 2.80 -3.93 30.66
N LEU A 21 2.02 -3.29 29.80
CA LEU A 21 1.05 -2.25 30.18
C LEU A 21 -0.05 -2.78 31.10
N ASP A 22 -0.58 -3.99 30.85
CA ASP A 22 -1.63 -4.58 31.70
C ASP A 22 -1.15 -4.88 33.12
N GLU A 23 0.11 -5.32 33.26
CA GLU A 23 0.71 -5.56 34.59
C GLU A 23 0.96 -4.22 35.30
N ALA A 24 1.50 -3.22 34.59
CA ALA A 24 1.72 -1.88 35.12
C ALA A 24 0.39 -1.23 35.57
N ASP A 25 -0.66 -1.36 34.76
CA ASP A 25 -1.97 -0.77 35.02
C ASP A 25 -2.61 -1.30 36.31
N LYS A 26 -2.50 -2.62 36.56
CA LYS A 26 -2.95 -3.23 37.81
C LYS A 26 -2.25 -2.60 39.02
N ILE A 27 -0.95 -2.31 38.91
CA ILE A 27 -0.20 -1.68 40.01
C ILE A 27 -0.61 -0.22 40.18
N TYR A 28 -0.80 0.55 39.11
CA TYR A 28 -1.31 1.93 39.23
C TYR A 28 -2.69 1.96 39.89
N GLN A 29 -3.60 1.06 39.51
CA GLN A 29 -4.92 0.94 40.17
C GLN A 29 -4.79 0.56 41.66
N LEU A 30 -3.84 -0.32 42.02
CA LEU A 30 -3.56 -0.64 43.43
C LEU A 30 -3.08 0.57 44.21
N ILE A 31 -2.16 1.36 43.65
CA ILE A 31 -1.70 2.62 44.25
C ILE A 31 -2.89 3.56 44.46
N LEU A 32 -3.75 3.71 43.45
CA LEU A 32 -4.93 4.59 43.51
C LEU A 32 -5.99 4.15 44.54
N LYS A 33 -6.04 2.86 44.92
CA LYS A 33 -6.89 2.39 46.02
C LYS A 33 -6.41 2.89 47.38
N SER A 34 -5.09 2.98 47.58
CA SER A 34 -4.48 3.47 48.83
C SER A 34 -4.25 4.98 48.85
N ASP A 35 -3.98 5.59 47.70
CA ASP A 35 -3.68 7.00 47.52
C ASP A 35 -4.37 7.51 46.24
N GLN A 36 -5.61 7.99 46.40
CA GLN A 36 -6.43 8.47 45.29
C GLN A 36 -5.86 9.74 44.62
N ASN A 37 -4.96 10.45 45.32
CA ASN A 37 -4.36 11.71 44.88
C ASN A 37 -2.89 11.52 44.49
N ASN A 38 -2.50 10.31 44.09
CA ASN A 38 -1.17 10.05 43.55
C ASN A 38 -1.08 10.58 42.11
N PHE A 39 -0.19 11.53 41.83
CA PHE A 39 -0.05 12.13 40.50
C PHE A 39 0.32 11.09 39.44
N ASP A 40 1.42 10.36 39.65
CA ASP A 40 1.96 9.43 38.65
C ASP A 40 0.98 8.29 38.34
N ALA A 41 0.34 7.73 39.36
CA ALA A 41 -0.63 6.66 39.16
C ALA A 41 -1.90 7.15 38.42
N ASN A 42 -2.41 8.36 38.72
CA ASN A 42 -3.53 8.95 37.98
C ASN A 42 -3.13 9.24 36.51
N HIS A 43 -1.96 9.85 36.30
CA HIS A 43 -1.45 10.19 34.97
C HIS A 43 -1.21 8.95 34.11
N LEU A 44 -0.49 7.96 34.62
CA LEU A 44 -0.09 6.78 33.86
C LEU A 44 -1.23 5.78 33.65
N HIS A 45 -2.14 5.64 34.63
CA HIS A 45 -3.38 4.89 34.42
C HIS A 45 -4.27 5.55 33.35
N GLY A 46 -4.41 6.89 33.42
CA GLY A 46 -5.12 7.66 32.38
C GLY A 46 -4.48 7.47 31.00
N LEU A 47 -3.14 7.46 30.91
CA LEU A 47 -2.41 7.24 29.67
C LEU A 47 -2.70 5.84 29.08
N ILE A 48 -2.67 4.79 29.90
CA ILE A 48 -3.00 3.42 29.47
C ILE A 48 -4.46 3.33 28.99
N LEU A 49 -5.41 3.95 29.70
CA LEU A 49 -6.80 4.03 29.25
C LEU A 49 -6.92 4.73 27.89
N SER A 50 -6.18 5.82 27.68
CA SER A 50 -6.15 6.56 26.41
C SER A 50 -5.58 5.72 25.26
N GLN A 51 -4.48 5.00 25.50
CA GLN A 51 -3.89 4.05 24.54
C GLN A 51 -4.86 2.92 24.17
N ASN A 52 -5.67 2.48 25.15
CA ASN A 52 -6.76 1.52 24.96
C ASN A 52 -8.05 2.15 24.37
N LYS A 53 -7.97 3.38 23.84
CA LYS A 53 -9.07 4.13 23.22
C LYS A 53 -10.25 4.45 24.15
N LYS A 54 -10.06 4.33 25.47
CA LYS A 54 -11.06 4.68 26.50
C LYS A 54 -10.94 6.15 26.92
N TYR A 55 -11.08 7.05 25.95
CA TYR A 55 -10.77 8.47 26.12
C TYR A 55 -11.62 9.21 27.17
N LYS A 56 -12.90 8.84 27.33
CA LYS A 56 -13.76 9.46 28.35
C LYS A 56 -13.34 9.06 29.77
N ASP A 57 -12.87 7.82 29.94
CA ASP A 57 -12.41 7.35 31.24
C ASP A 57 -11.01 7.89 31.55
N SER A 58 -10.12 7.97 30.56
CA SER A 58 -8.79 8.58 30.76
C SER A 58 -8.89 10.03 31.25
N LEU A 59 -9.82 10.82 30.69
CA LEU A 59 -10.06 12.20 31.12
C LEU A 59 -10.38 12.33 32.61
N LYS A 60 -11.12 11.39 33.21
CA LYS A 60 -11.43 11.41 34.66
C LYS A 60 -10.17 11.32 35.54
N TYR A 61 -9.20 10.52 35.11
CA TYR A 61 -7.93 10.36 35.83
C TYR A 61 -6.97 11.51 35.52
N PHE A 62 -6.95 11.98 34.27
CA PHE A 62 -6.18 13.15 33.91
C PHE A 62 -6.65 14.42 34.64
N GLU A 63 -7.96 14.60 34.85
CA GLU A 63 -8.53 15.69 35.64
C GLU A 63 -8.07 15.67 37.11
N LYS A 64 -7.80 14.48 37.67
CA LYS A 64 -7.19 14.36 39.00
C LYS A 64 -5.71 14.71 38.95
N ALA A 65 -4.97 14.14 37.99
CA ALA A 65 -3.54 14.38 37.83
C ALA A 65 -3.20 15.87 37.63
N ILE A 66 -3.90 16.56 36.71
CA ILE A 66 -3.63 17.96 36.39
C ILE A 66 -3.86 18.92 37.57
N LYS A 67 -4.78 18.58 38.49
CA LYS A 67 -5.00 19.36 39.73
C LYS A 67 -3.85 19.22 40.72
N LEU A 68 -3.12 18.10 40.66
CA LEU A 68 -1.99 17.81 41.55
C LEU A 68 -0.69 18.41 41.01
N ASN A 69 -0.46 18.27 39.70
CA ASN A 69 0.67 18.87 39.01
C ASN A 69 0.27 19.19 37.56
N ASN A 70 0.28 20.48 37.23
CA ASN A 70 -0.02 20.97 35.89
C ASN A 70 1.29 21.12 35.09
N ASN A 71 1.57 20.16 34.20
CA ASN A 71 2.77 20.15 33.38
C ASN A 71 2.44 19.91 31.88
N PHE A 72 3.42 20.08 30.99
CA PHE A 72 3.18 19.94 29.56
C PHE A 72 2.74 18.51 29.16
N GLU A 73 3.22 17.47 29.85
CA GLU A 73 2.89 16.07 29.54
C GLU A 73 1.42 15.76 29.78
N ILE A 74 0.87 16.17 30.93
CA ILE A 74 -0.55 15.91 31.23
C ILE A 74 -1.45 16.70 30.28
N ASN A 75 -1.09 17.95 29.96
CA ASN A 75 -1.83 18.77 29.00
C ASN A 75 -1.84 18.14 27.60
N ASN A 76 -0.69 17.64 27.11
CA ASN A 76 -0.62 16.90 25.86
C ASN A 76 -1.54 15.67 25.86
N ASN A 77 -1.50 14.88 26.93
CA ASN A 77 -2.29 13.65 27.01
C ASN A 77 -3.81 13.94 27.05
N ILE A 78 -4.22 15.00 27.76
CA ILE A 78 -5.60 15.48 27.75
C ILE A 78 -5.99 15.98 26.35
N GLY A 79 -5.12 16.76 25.69
CA GLY A 79 -5.34 17.23 24.33
C GLY A 79 -5.56 16.09 23.35
N ILE A 80 -4.74 15.03 23.42
CA ILE A 80 -4.88 13.80 22.62
C ILE A 80 -6.23 13.12 22.89
N ALA A 81 -6.65 13.01 24.15
CA ALA A 81 -7.94 12.40 24.49
C ALA A 81 -9.12 13.21 23.89
N TYR A 82 -9.10 14.54 24.01
CA TYR A 82 -10.14 15.38 23.40
C TYR A 82 -10.10 15.36 21.86
N LYS A 83 -8.91 15.30 21.25
CA LYS A 83 -8.76 15.17 19.79
C LYS A 83 -9.44 13.91 19.28
N ASN A 84 -9.18 12.77 19.92
CA ASN A 84 -9.80 11.49 19.54
C ASN A 84 -11.31 11.45 19.83
N LEU A 85 -11.80 12.26 20.77
CA LEU A 85 -13.23 12.49 20.99
C LEU A 85 -13.85 13.50 20.01
N LYS A 86 -13.08 13.98 19.02
CA LYS A 86 -13.46 15.03 18.05
C LYS A 86 -13.88 16.35 18.70
N ASN A 87 -13.48 16.59 19.95
CA ASN A 87 -13.66 17.88 20.61
C ASN A 87 -12.43 18.76 20.36
N PHE A 88 -12.32 19.26 19.13
CA PHE A 88 -11.16 19.99 18.65
C PHE A 88 -10.87 21.27 19.46
N LYS A 89 -11.91 21.97 19.91
CA LYS A 89 -11.77 23.17 20.76
C LYS A 89 -11.07 22.88 22.09
N MET A 90 -11.45 21.79 22.76
CA MET A 90 -10.79 21.40 24.02
C MET A 90 -9.40 20.84 23.75
N ALA A 91 -9.21 20.09 22.67
CA ALA A 91 -7.89 19.59 22.27
C ALA A 91 -6.90 20.74 22.06
N GLU A 92 -7.31 21.77 21.29
CA GLU A 92 -6.51 22.96 21.02
C GLU A 92 -6.13 23.68 22.33
N LYS A 93 -7.11 23.92 23.21
CA LYS A 93 -6.87 24.55 24.52
C LYS A 93 -5.76 23.85 25.30
N PHE A 94 -5.82 22.51 25.38
CA PHE A 94 -4.85 21.74 26.15
C PHE A 94 -3.49 21.62 25.43
N PHE A 95 -3.44 21.51 24.10
CA PHE A 95 -2.17 21.57 23.38
C PHE A 95 -1.48 22.93 23.49
N MET A 96 -2.22 24.03 23.39
CA MET A 96 -1.68 25.38 23.59
C MET A 96 -1.16 25.56 25.02
N SER A 97 -1.89 25.06 26.03
CA SER A 97 -1.40 25.07 27.41
C SER A 97 -0.12 24.25 27.58
N ALA A 98 0.03 23.11 26.89
CA ALA A 98 1.26 22.33 26.92
C ALA A 98 2.46 23.12 26.35
N ILE A 99 2.25 23.83 25.24
CA ILE A 99 3.24 24.71 24.60
C ILE A 99 3.62 25.89 25.50
N GLU A 100 2.66 26.49 26.20
CA GLU A 100 2.92 27.58 27.16
C GLU A 100 3.77 27.13 28.34
N LEU A 101 3.54 25.90 28.84
CA LEU A 101 4.27 25.31 29.95
C LEU A 101 5.69 24.88 29.57
N ASP A 102 5.91 24.44 28.33
CA ASP A 102 7.25 24.18 27.77
C ASP A 102 7.32 24.59 26.29
N LYS A 103 7.83 25.81 26.07
CA LYS A 103 7.94 26.42 24.74
C LYS A 103 8.93 25.69 23.82
N ASN A 104 9.81 24.86 24.35
CA ASN A 104 10.82 24.12 23.58
C ASN A 104 10.37 22.68 23.28
N ASN A 105 9.17 22.29 23.70
CA ASN A 105 8.67 20.94 23.55
C ASN A 105 8.15 20.65 22.14
N TYR A 106 9.02 20.13 21.26
CA TYR A 106 8.62 19.81 19.88
C TYR A 106 7.37 18.91 19.78
N LYS A 107 7.18 17.96 20.71
CA LYS A 107 6.03 17.04 20.73
C LYS A 107 4.70 17.78 20.92
N SER A 108 4.70 18.87 21.68
CA SER A 108 3.50 19.68 21.90
C SER A 108 3.08 20.40 20.62
N TYR A 109 4.04 20.98 19.88
CA TYR A 109 3.78 21.55 18.56
C TYR A 109 3.33 20.49 17.55
N PHE A 110 3.99 19.33 17.52
CA PHE A 110 3.62 18.22 16.64
C PHE A 110 2.18 17.72 16.90
N ASN A 111 1.78 17.59 18.17
CA ASN A 111 0.42 17.18 18.52
C ASN A 111 -0.62 18.23 18.13
N CYS A 112 -0.31 19.51 18.33
CA CYS A 112 -1.16 20.62 17.89
C CYS A 112 -1.29 20.65 16.35
N ALA A 113 -0.19 20.41 15.62
CA ALA A 113 -0.20 20.29 14.17
C ALA A 113 -1.09 19.14 13.69
N ASN A 114 -0.99 17.96 14.31
CA ASN A 114 -1.86 16.82 14.00
C ASN A 114 -3.35 17.15 14.22
N LEU A 115 -3.68 17.95 15.25
CA LEU A 115 -5.05 18.42 15.46
C LEU A 115 -5.52 19.30 14.30
N TYR A 116 -4.72 20.26 13.87
CA TYR A 116 -5.09 21.13 12.74
C TYR A 116 -5.21 20.35 11.44
N GLN A 117 -4.34 19.35 11.20
CA GLN A 117 -4.47 18.47 10.05
C GLN A 117 -5.78 17.67 10.10
N ASP A 118 -6.12 17.06 11.25
CA ASP A 118 -7.39 16.33 11.45
C ASP A 118 -8.62 17.24 11.26
N ASN A 119 -8.48 18.55 11.51
CA ASN A 119 -9.51 19.57 11.28
C ASN A 119 -9.42 20.23 9.88
N LEU A 120 -8.59 19.70 8.97
CA LEU A 120 -8.37 20.20 7.60
C LEU A 120 -7.84 21.65 7.51
N GLU A 121 -7.27 22.17 8.60
CA GLU A 121 -6.62 23.48 8.67
C GLU A 121 -5.14 23.36 8.29
N TYR A 122 -4.88 23.01 7.02
CA TYR A 122 -3.56 22.62 6.52
C TYR A 122 -2.46 23.66 6.71
N GLU A 123 -2.74 24.95 6.54
CA GLU A 123 -1.74 26.01 6.72
C GLU A 123 -1.26 26.11 8.17
N LYS A 124 -2.20 26.01 9.14
CA LYS A 124 -1.86 25.96 10.56
C LYS A 124 -1.09 24.69 10.88
N ALA A 125 -1.51 23.54 10.35
CA ALA A 125 -0.80 22.28 10.55
C ALA A 125 0.66 22.38 10.12
N ILE A 126 0.93 22.89 8.91
CA ILE A 126 2.29 23.10 8.40
C ILE A 126 3.09 24.02 9.34
N ASN A 127 2.53 25.16 9.76
CA ASN A 127 3.22 26.10 10.65
C ASN A 127 3.65 25.45 11.98
N PHE A 128 2.74 24.68 12.61
CA PHE A 128 3.05 24.00 13.87
C PHE A 128 4.03 22.82 13.67
N TYR A 129 3.98 22.10 12.54
CA TYR A 129 5.02 21.11 12.23
C TYR A 129 6.38 21.76 12.00
N GLU A 130 6.44 22.91 11.32
CA GLU A 130 7.69 23.67 11.14
C GLU A 130 8.25 24.14 12.48
N LYS A 131 7.40 24.54 13.44
CA LYS A 131 7.80 24.79 14.83
C LYS A 131 8.34 23.54 15.53
N SER A 132 7.69 22.39 15.35
CA SER A 132 8.22 21.12 15.87
C SER A 132 9.64 20.84 15.33
N ILE A 133 9.87 21.06 14.03
CA ILE A 133 11.19 20.93 13.40
C ILE A 133 12.20 21.95 13.95
N GLU A 134 11.79 23.19 14.20
CA GLU A 134 12.64 24.23 14.79
C GLU A 134 13.21 23.79 16.14
N TYR A 135 12.39 23.16 16.98
CA TYR A 135 12.77 22.69 18.31
C TYR A 135 13.43 21.29 18.31
N ASN A 136 13.16 20.45 17.30
CA ASN A 136 13.88 19.20 17.11
C ASN A 136 14.02 18.85 15.61
N LYS A 137 15.20 19.17 15.07
CA LYS A 137 15.51 18.96 13.65
C LYS A 137 15.60 17.49 13.26
N GLU A 138 15.86 16.60 14.21
CA GLU A 138 16.00 15.15 13.98
C GLU A 138 14.65 14.41 14.06
N TYR A 139 13.55 15.10 14.41
CA TYR A 139 12.23 14.48 14.49
C TYR A 139 11.59 14.36 13.10
N TYR A 140 12.04 13.34 12.36
CA TYR A 140 11.72 13.11 10.95
C TYR A 140 10.20 12.97 10.70
N GLU A 141 9.41 12.54 11.68
CA GLU A 141 7.95 12.42 11.59
C GLU A 141 7.27 13.77 11.30
N SER A 142 7.84 14.90 11.75
CA SER A 142 7.28 16.21 11.41
C SER A 142 7.47 16.54 9.93
N TYR A 143 8.58 16.14 9.33
CA TYR A 143 8.83 16.32 7.90
C TYR A 143 7.89 15.45 7.07
N LEU A 144 7.67 14.19 7.51
CA LEU A 144 6.73 13.27 6.87
C LEU A 144 5.31 13.86 6.82
N ARG A 145 4.82 14.36 7.96
CA ARG A 145 3.48 14.95 8.05
C ARG A 145 3.33 16.20 7.18
N ILE A 146 4.33 17.08 7.13
CA ILE A 146 4.31 18.23 6.21
C ILE A 146 4.22 17.77 4.76
N ALA A 147 5.00 16.76 4.36
CA ALA A 147 4.95 16.23 3.00
C ALA A 147 3.58 15.62 2.66
N GLU A 148 2.97 14.88 3.60
CA GLU A 148 1.61 14.34 3.48
C GLU A 148 0.58 15.45 3.30
N VAL A 149 0.64 16.53 4.10
CA VAL A 149 -0.24 17.70 3.97
C VAL A 149 -0.09 18.36 2.60
N TYR A 150 1.15 18.55 2.11
CA TYR A 150 1.38 19.10 0.78
C TYR A 150 0.83 18.17 -0.32
N ARG A 151 0.96 16.85 -0.18
CA ARG A 151 0.34 15.90 -1.11
C ARG A 151 -1.19 16.02 -1.12
N GLU A 152 -1.82 16.18 0.04
CA GLU A 152 -3.28 16.41 0.13
C GLU A 152 -3.69 17.73 -0.53
N LEU A 153 -2.92 18.81 -0.31
CA LEU A 153 -3.14 20.09 -0.99
C LEU A 153 -3.00 19.97 -2.51
N PHE A 154 -2.06 19.16 -3.02
CA PHE A 154 -1.99 18.85 -4.45
C PHE A 154 -3.25 18.12 -4.93
N LEU A 155 -3.70 17.06 -4.24
CA LEU A 155 -4.89 16.31 -4.67
C LEU A 155 -6.16 17.18 -4.72
N LYS A 156 -6.26 18.18 -3.83
CA LYS A 156 -7.38 19.12 -3.78
C LYS A 156 -7.29 20.23 -4.84
N ASN A 157 -6.11 20.82 -5.03
CA ASN A 157 -5.95 22.04 -5.83
C ASN A 157 -5.31 21.81 -7.20
N ARG A 158 -4.65 20.66 -7.40
CA ARG A 158 -3.88 20.27 -8.59
C ARG A 158 -2.78 21.26 -8.98
N ASP A 159 -2.25 21.99 -7.99
CA ASP A 159 -1.12 22.91 -8.15
C ASP A 159 0.21 22.20 -7.84
N GLU A 160 1.07 22.11 -8.85
CA GLU A 160 2.35 21.40 -8.78
C GLU A 160 3.32 21.98 -7.74
N LYS A 161 3.16 23.24 -7.30
CA LYS A 161 3.97 23.82 -6.21
C LYS A 161 3.92 22.96 -4.95
N TYR A 162 2.77 22.31 -4.71
CA TYR A 162 2.59 21.44 -3.55
C TYR A 162 3.37 20.12 -3.71
N LEU A 163 3.53 19.59 -4.93
CA LEU A 163 4.41 18.45 -5.18
C LEU A 163 5.87 18.80 -4.93
N PHE A 164 6.33 19.96 -5.40
CA PHE A 164 7.69 20.45 -5.12
C PHE A 164 7.96 20.60 -3.62
N ASN A 165 6.99 21.14 -2.88
CA ASN A 165 7.11 21.26 -1.42
C ASN A 165 7.10 19.89 -0.71
N SER A 166 6.22 18.98 -1.10
CA SER A 166 6.20 17.60 -0.56
C SER A 166 7.55 16.91 -0.81
N LYS A 167 8.03 16.94 -2.06
CA LYS A 167 9.34 16.42 -2.46
C LYS A 167 10.47 16.99 -1.58
N LYS A 168 10.51 18.31 -1.39
CA LYS A 168 11.51 18.99 -0.55
C LYS A 168 11.53 18.47 0.89
N TYR A 169 10.38 18.29 1.52
CA TYR A 169 10.31 17.78 2.90
C TYR A 169 10.66 16.29 3.00
N LEU A 170 10.29 15.47 2.00
CA LEU A 170 10.70 14.07 1.91
C LEU A 170 12.21 13.92 1.74
N SER A 171 12.85 14.74 0.90
CA SER A 171 14.31 14.73 0.77
C SER A 171 15.01 15.09 2.09
N LYS A 172 14.48 16.05 2.86
CA LYS A 172 15.00 16.37 4.20
C LYS A 172 14.84 15.21 5.18
N LEU A 173 13.68 14.56 5.17
CA LEU A 173 13.41 13.35 5.97
C LEU A 173 14.45 12.28 5.67
N ILE A 174 14.66 11.95 4.40
CA ILE A 174 15.61 10.91 3.97
C ILE A 174 17.04 11.25 4.38
N ASN A 175 17.44 12.53 4.38
CA ASN A 175 18.76 12.93 4.89
C ASN A 175 18.94 12.64 6.39
N ILE A 176 17.86 12.73 7.18
CA ILE A 176 17.87 12.45 8.63
C ILE A 176 17.77 10.94 8.89
N ASN A 177 16.88 10.26 8.16
CA ASN A 177 16.62 8.83 8.28
C ASN A 177 16.66 8.14 6.90
N PRO A 178 17.86 7.81 6.38
CA PRO A 178 18.01 7.24 5.04
C PRO A 178 17.36 5.87 4.87
N THR A 179 17.09 5.15 5.96
CA THR A 179 16.52 3.80 5.96
C THR A 179 14.99 3.79 6.04
N HIS A 180 14.33 4.95 5.97
CA HIS A 180 12.87 5.06 5.97
C HIS A 180 12.28 4.71 4.59
N SER A 181 11.92 3.43 4.40
CA SER A 181 11.40 2.90 3.14
C SER A 181 10.17 3.67 2.61
N GLU A 182 9.20 3.97 3.48
CA GLU A 182 7.97 4.68 3.07
C GLU A 182 8.22 6.11 2.60
N ALA A 183 9.27 6.78 3.12
CA ALA A 183 9.66 8.11 2.65
C ALA A 183 10.23 8.07 1.23
N HIS A 184 11.01 7.04 0.91
CA HIS A 184 11.49 6.80 -0.46
C HIS A 184 10.34 6.47 -1.42
N ILE A 185 9.34 5.67 -0.99
CA ILE A 185 8.13 5.43 -1.78
C ILE A 185 7.39 6.74 -2.04
N ALA A 186 7.13 7.53 -0.99
CA ALA A 186 6.44 8.81 -1.13
C ALA A 186 7.21 9.77 -2.05
N LEU A 187 8.55 9.81 -1.94
CA LEU A 187 9.40 10.62 -2.81
C LEU A 187 9.30 10.17 -4.27
N GLY A 188 9.38 8.86 -4.52
CA GLY A 188 9.21 8.27 -5.84
C GLY A 188 7.87 8.61 -6.47
N MET A 189 6.78 8.63 -5.69
CA MET A 189 5.46 9.07 -6.16
C MET A 189 5.45 10.57 -6.51
N MET A 190 6.03 11.45 -5.68
CA MET A 190 6.08 12.88 -5.99
C MET A 190 6.90 13.17 -7.25
N GLN A 191 8.02 12.48 -7.41
CA GLN A 191 8.87 12.56 -8.61
C GLN A 191 8.12 12.07 -9.85
N LEU A 192 7.40 10.94 -9.76
CA LEU A 192 6.57 10.45 -10.86
C LEU A 192 5.51 11.47 -11.28
N TRP A 193 4.84 12.10 -10.31
CA TRP A 193 3.78 13.07 -10.59
C TRP A 193 4.30 14.41 -11.13
N LEU A 194 5.59 14.68 -10.95
CA LEU A 194 6.35 15.76 -11.58
C LEU A 194 7.01 15.32 -12.90
N SER A 195 6.75 14.09 -13.37
CA SER A 195 7.36 13.48 -14.56
C SER A 195 8.89 13.33 -14.49
N GLU A 196 9.47 13.30 -13.29
CA GLU A 196 10.89 13.04 -12.99
C GLU A 196 11.14 11.53 -12.92
N ILE A 197 11.12 10.86 -14.10
CA ILE A 197 11.06 9.39 -14.19
C ILE A 197 12.32 8.70 -13.63
N ASP A 198 13.51 9.22 -13.90
CA ASP A 198 14.76 8.58 -13.51
C ASP A 198 15.00 8.66 -11.99
N GLU A 199 14.68 9.82 -11.41
CA GLU A 199 14.70 10.04 -9.97
C GLU A 199 13.64 9.19 -9.26
N SER A 200 12.43 9.12 -9.83
CA SER A 200 11.35 8.28 -9.31
C SER A 200 11.75 6.80 -9.26
N CYS A 201 12.38 6.29 -10.33
CA CYS A 201 12.92 4.92 -10.36
C CYS A 201 13.91 4.68 -9.22
N SER A 202 14.86 5.62 -9.05
CA SER A 202 15.91 5.52 -8.03
C SER A 202 15.31 5.45 -6.62
N SER A 203 14.31 6.27 -6.34
CA SER A 203 13.62 6.28 -5.04
C SER A 203 12.87 4.96 -4.79
N PHE A 204 12.15 4.43 -5.79
CA PHE A 204 11.48 3.14 -5.60
C PHE A 204 12.46 1.96 -5.46
N ASP A 205 13.58 1.95 -6.20
CA ASP A 205 14.58 0.90 -6.09
C ASP A 205 15.25 0.90 -4.70
N GLU A 206 15.50 2.07 -4.11
CA GLU A 206 16.01 2.16 -2.73
C GLU A 206 14.97 1.67 -1.70
N ALA A 207 13.69 2.03 -1.85
CA ALA A 207 12.62 1.50 -0.99
C ALA A 207 12.54 -0.03 -1.01
N VAL A 208 12.58 -0.63 -2.21
CA VAL A 208 12.56 -2.10 -2.36
C VAL A 208 13.79 -2.74 -1.73
N LYS A 209 14.96 -2.13 -1.89
CA LYS A 209 16.20 -2.60 -1.27
C LYS A 209 16.12 -2.57 0.26
N LEU A 210 15.59 -1.50 0.84
CA LEU A 210 15.38 -1.37 2.29
C LEU A 210 14.39 -2.41 2.80
N ASP A 211 13.27 -2.61 2.11
CA ASP A 211 12.26 -3.62 2.47
C ASP A 211 12.83 -5.05 2.46
N GLN A 212 13.68 -5.38 1.47
CA GLN A 212 14.33 -6.70 1.38
C GLN A 212 15.35 -6.97 2.49
N GLN A 213 15.85 -5.92 3.14
CA GLN A 213 16.75 -6.01 4.28
C GLN A 213 16.00 -5.94 5.62
N ASN A 214 14.73 -5.54 5.59
CA ASN A 214 13.90 -5.38 6.78
C ASN A 214 13.12 -6.66 7.09
N LYS A 215 13.58 -7.40 8.12
CA LYS A 215 12.92 -8.63 8.57
C LYS A 215 11.45 -8.43 8.92
N TYR A 216 11.10 -7.31 9.55
CA TYR A 216 9.72 -7.01 9.91
C TYR A 216 8.82 -6.83 8.67
N ALA A 217 9.33 -6.19 7.62
CA ALA A 217 8.61 -6.06 6.35
C ALA A 217 8.35 -7.44 5.71
N ILE A 218 9.35 -8.32 5.73
CA ILE A 218 9.23 -9.70 5.23
C ILE A 218 8.22 -10.51 6.06
N GLU A 219 8.24 -10.39 7.39
CA GLU A 219 7.25 -11.04 8.26
C GLU A 219 5.81 -10.58 7.94
N LEU A 220 5.61 -9.29 7.67
CA LEU A 220 4.31 -8.77 7.23
C LEU A 220 3.90 -9.34 5.87
N TYR A 221 4.85 -9.51 4.94
CA TYR A 221 4.57 -10.13 3.64
C TYR A 221 4.19 -11.60 3.79
N ILE A 222 4.92 -12.37 4.59
CA ILE A 222 4.58 -13.77 4.90
C ILE A 222 3.18 -13.86 5.49
N LYS A 223 2.87 -13.03 6.49
CA LYS A 223 1.56 -13.01 7.15
C LYS A 223 0.42 -12.67 6.19
N LYS A 224 0.68 -11.84 5.16
CA LYS A 224 -0.34 -11.41 4.20
C LYS A 224 -0.49 -12.34 2.99
N TYR A 225 0.61 -12.85 2.44
CA TYR A 225 0.63 -13.52 1.12
C TYR A 225 1.08 -14.98 1.17
N ALA A 226 1.55 -15.49 2.31
CA ALA A 226 2.02 -16.87 2.47
C ALA A 226 1.51 -17.51 3.77
N ASN A 227 0.35 -17.06 4.26
CA ASN A 227 -0.25 -17.52 5.50
C ASN A 227 -1.34 -18.58 5.29
N ASP A 228 -1.72 -18.86 4.04
CA ASP A 228 -2.58 -19.97 3.66
C ASP A 228 -1.88 -20.91 2.66
N ILE A 229 -2.32 -22.17 2.66
CA ILE A 229 -1.65 -23.25 1.92
C ILE A 229 -1.68 -23.01 0.40
N ASN A 230 -2.75 -22.43 -0.14
CA ASN A 230 -2.89 -22.24 -1.57
C ASN A 230 -1.98 -21.13 -2.07
N SER A 231 -1.96 -19.97 -1.39
CA SER A 231 -1.05 -18.87 -1.75
C SER A 231 0.42 -19.31 -1.65
N LEU A 232 0.78 -20.07 -0.61
CA LEU A 232 2.17 -20.59 -0.47
C LEU A 232 2.53 -21.57 -1.59
N LYS A 233 1.63 -22.49 -1.96
CA LYS A 233 1.83 -23.40 -3.10
C LYS A 233 2.03 -22.63 -4.39
N THR A 234 1.20 -21.63 -4.64
CA THR A 234 1.28 -20.76 -5.82
C THR A 234 2.61 -20.02 -5.89
N LEU A 235 3.07 -19.45 -4.76
CA LEU A 235 4.34 -18.73 -4.72
C LEU A 235 5.53 -19.65 -4.98
N ILE A 236 5.56 -20.84 -4.38
CA ILE A 236 6.65 -21.82 -4.57
C ILE A 236 6.67 -22.35 -6.01
N LYS A 237 5.50 -22.70 -6.57
CA LYS A 237 5.38 -23.14 -7.97
C LYS A 237 5.95 -22.07 -8.90
N HIS A 238 5.48 -20.83 -8.75
CA HIS A 238 5.93 -19.72 -9.56
C HIS A 238 7.44 -19.45 -9.41
N GLU A 239 7.96 -19.41 -8.17
CA GLU A 239 9.38 -19.16 -7.92
C GLU A 239 10.26 -20.23 -8.57
N TYR A 240 9.88 -21.51 -8.45
CA TYR A 240 10.63 -22.59 -9.10
C TYR A 240 10.67 -22.43 -10.61
N GLU A 241 9.50 -22.32 -11.25
CA GLU A 241 9.37 -22.22 -12.71
C GLU A 241 10.08 -20.98 -13.27
N GLN A 242 9.98 -19.84 -12.58
CA GLN A 242 10.65 -18.60 -12.97
C GLN A 242 12.18 -18.71 -12.89
N LEU A 243 12.71 -19.33 -11.82
CA LEU A 243 14.15 -19.53 -11.68
C LEU A 243 14.67 -20.56 -12.69
N SER A 244 13.96 -21.67 -12.90
CA SER A 244 14.31 -22.66 -13.92
C SER A 244 14.34 -22.04 -15.31
N TYR A 245 13.34 -21.24 -15.67
CA TYR A 245 13.33 -20.49 -16.95
C TYR A 245 14.56 -19.60 -17.11
N LEU A 246 14.92 -18.81 -16.07
CA LEU A 246 16.08 -17.92 -16.14
C LEU A 246 17.41 -18.66 -16.27
N ILE A 247 17.53 -19.82 -15.63
CA ILE A 247 18.70 -20.71 -15.75
C ILE A 247 18.77 -21.30 -17.16
N ASP A 248 17.66 -21.80 -17.69
CA ASP A 248 17.58 -22.40 -19.02
C ASP A 248 17.91 -21.38 -20.12
N GLN A 249 17.49 -20.12 -19.94
CA GLN A 249 17.84 -18.99 -20.81
C GLN A 249 19.26 -18.44 -20.56
N LYS A 250 20.04 -19.04 -19.64
CA LYS A 250 21.41 -18.62 -19.28
C LYS A 250 21.50 -17.16 -18.79
N MET A 251 20.42 -16.65 -18.20
CA MET A 251 20.35 -15.27 -17.69
C MET A 251 20.95 -15.16 -16.29
N ILE A 252 20.90 -16.26 -15.53
CA ILE A 252 21.52 -16.45 -14.22
C ILE A 252 22.10 -17.88 -14.15
N LEU A 253 23.10 -18.08 -13.28
CA LEU A 253 23.59 -19.40 -12.94
C LEU A 253 22.98 -19.85 -11.60
N VAL A 254 22.88 -21.16 -11.37
CA VAL A 254 22.42 -21.72 -10.08
C VAL A 254 23.26 -21.19 -8.91
N ASN A 255 24.56 -21.00 -9.14
CA ASN A 255 25.48 -20.47 -8.13
C ASN A 255 25.14 -19.02 -7.72
N ASP A 256 24.46 -18.25 -8.57
CA ASP A 256 24.05 -16.87 -8.29
C ASP A 256 22.81 -16.80 -7.35
N ILE A 257 22.06 -17.90 -7.24
CA ILE A 257 20.73 -17.97 -6.60
C ILE A 257 20.79 -18.47 -5.14
N ASP A 258 21.95 -19.00 -4.71
CA ASP A 258 22.13 -19.98 -3.62
C ASP A 258 21.66 -21.39 -4.06
N GLU A 259 22.62 -22.28 -4.38
CA GLU A 259 22.35 -23.64 -4.87
C GLU A 259 21.49 -24.47 -3.90
N LYS A 260 21.70 -24.27 -2.58
CA LYS A 260 20.91 -24.96 -1.55
C LYS A 260 19.45 -24.51 -1.61
N TYR A 261 19.22 -23.21 -1.73
CA TYR A 261 17.87 -22.66 -1.87
C TYR A 261 17.17 -23.19 -3.12
N TYR A 262 17.84 -23.20 -4.28
CA TYR A 262 17.24 -23.70 -5.52
C TYR A 262 16.82 -25.18 -5.42
N LYS A 263 17.69 -26.03 -4.87
CA LYS A 263 17.36 -27.46 -4.62
C LYS A 263 16.20 -27.63 -3.65
N GLU A 264 16.09 -26.79 -2.64
CA GLU A 264 15.00 -26.83 -1.68
C GLU A 264 13.66 -26.42 -2.32
N ILE A 265 13.64 -25.34 -3.10
CA ILE A 265 12.48 -24.92 -3.89
C ILE A 265 12.06 -26.00 -4.90
N GLN A 266 13.01 -26.63 -5.59
CA GLN A 266 12.73 -27.77 -6.48
C GLN A 266 12.07 -28.94 -5.73
N THR A 267 12.58 -29.27 -4.55
CA THR A 267 12.02 -30.33 -3.71
C THR A 267 10.61 -29.99 -3.25
N LEU A 268 10.38 -28.75 -2.81
CA LEU A 268 9.06 -28.28 -2.40
C LEU A 268 8.07 -28.30 -3.57
N HIS A 269 8.48 -27.88 -4.77
CA HIS A 269 7.66 -27.96 -5.97
C HIS A 269 7.22 -29.41 -6.27
N SER A 270 8.13 -30.39 -6.19
CA SER A 270 7.78 -31.82 -6.33
C SER A 270 6.80 -32.31 -5.25
N LYS A 271 6.92 -31.80 -4.02
CA LYS A 271 5.98 -32.13 -2.92
C LYS A 271 4.58 -31.59 -3.14
N ILE A 272 4.45 -30.40 -3.75
CA ILE A 272 3.15 -29.80 -4.09
C ILE A 272 2.35 -30.75 -4.99
N ASN A 273 3.03 -31.43 -5.91
CA ASN A 273 2.41 -32.35 -6.86
C ASN A 273 2.11 -33.76 -6.28
N SER A 274 2.60 -34.09 -5.08
CA SER A 274 2.52 -35.46 -4.51
C SER A 274 1.62 -35.59 -3.27
N SER A 275 0.67 -34.67 -3.06
CA SER A 275 -0.26 -34.60 -1.90
C SER A 275 0.39 -34.47 -0.50
N ASN A 276 1.72 -34.50 -0.40
CA ASN A 276 2.50 -34.44 0.84
C ASN A 276 2.96 -33.01 1.21
N PHE A 277 2.15 -31.99 0.90
CA PHE A 277 2.50 -30.59 1.16
C PHE A 277 1.55 -29.97 2.18
N ASP A 278 2.10 -29.53 3.30
CA ASP A 278 1.45 -28.72 4.35
C ASP A 278 2.04 -27.30 4.43
N ILE A 279 1.31 -26.35 5.02
CA ILE A 279 1.75 -24.96 5.24
C ILE A 279 3.06 -24.85 6.05
N ASN A 280 3.35 -25.84 6.90
CA ASN A 280 4.56 -25.89 7.72
C ASN A 280 5.71 -26.66 7.05
N THR A 281 5.52 -27.16 5.83
CA THR A 281 6.56 -27.92 5.11
C THR A 281 7.81 -27.08 4.84
N PRO A 282 7.70 -25.81 4.37
CA PRO A 282 8.88 -24.95 4.22
C PRO A 282 9.27 -24.33 5.56
N SER A 283 10.58 -24.26 5.82
CA SER A 283 11.12 -23.55 6.98
C SER A 283 10.83 -22.05 6.92
N THR A 284 10.90 -21.36 8.06
CA THR A 284 10.77 -19.89 8.11
C THR A 284 11.82 -19.20 7.23
N GLU A 285 13.06 -19.70 7.21
CA GLU A 285 14.13 -19.17 6.36
C GLU A 285 13.75 -19.26 4.87
N ILE A 286 13.14 -20.35 4.42
CA ILE A 286 12.68 -20.47 3.04
C ILE A 286 11.54 -19.50 2.75
N LYS A 287 10.57 -19.37 3.66
CA LYS A 287 9.47 -18.41 3.50
C LYS A 287 9.99 -16.98 3.37
N GLU A 288 11.02 -16.61 4.13
CA GLU A 288 11.69 -15.31 4.02
C GLU A 288 12.40 -15.17 2.66
N LYS A 289 13.16 -16.19 2.23
CA LYS A 289 13.91 -16.19 0.97
C LYS A 289 13.03 -16.12 -0.29
N LEU A 290 11.75 -16.49 -0.22
CA LEU A 290 10.81 -16.36 -1.34
C LEU A 290 10.64 -14.90 -1.79
N TYR A 291 10.67 -13.94 -0.85
CA TYR A 291 10.43 -12.51 -1.14
C TYR A 291 11.66 -11.76 -1.68
N LYS A 292 12.82 -12.41 -1.75
CA LYS A 292 14.03 -11.81 -2.32
C LYS A 292 13.92 -11.75 -3.84
N ILE A 293 14.05 -10.56 -4.43
CA ILE A 293 14.20 -10.39 -5.89
C ILE A 293 15.62 -10.79 -6.26
N ARG A 294 15.76 -11.82 -7.11
CA ARG A 294 17.06 -12.37 -7.51
C ARG A 294 17.53 -11.90 -8.88
N TYR A 295 16.61 -11.51 -9.74
CA TYR A 295 16.89 -11.04 -11.07
C TYR A 295 15.88 -9.98 -11.49
N LYS A 296 16.36 -8.78 -11.84
CA LYS A 296 15.55 -7.68 -12.38
C LYS A 296 16.41 -6.89 -13.36
N LYS A 297 16.39 -7.28 -14.62
CA LYS A 297 17.01 -6.51 -15.70
C LYS A 297 15.97 -5.55 -16.28
N ASN A 298 16.22 -4.25 -16.13
CA ASN A 298 15.31 -3.24 -16.66
C ASN A 298 15.36 -3.22 -18.20
N PRO A 299 14.22 -2.99 -18.87
CA PRO A 299 14.20 -2.83 -20.32
C PRO A 299 15.05 -1.66 -20.78
N ASN A 300 15.71 -1.81 -21.94
CA ASN A 300 16.33 -0.69 -22.63
C ASN A 300 15.22 0.17 -23.25
N ILE A 301 15.31 1.48 -23.05
CA ILE A 301 14.32 2.43 -23.59
C ILE A 301 14.98 3.23 -24.71
N SER A 302 14.44 3.08 -25.91
CA SER A 302 14.80 3.84 -27.10
C SER A 302 13.65 4.69 -27.63
N LYS A 303 12.39 4.31 -27.33
CA LYS A 303 11.20 4.98 -27.85
C LYS A 303 10.74 6.18 -27.02
N GLU A 304 10.19 7.15 -27.75
CA GLU A 304 9.58 8.36 -27.18
C GLU A 304 8.15 8.16 -26.67
N ASN A 305 7.38 7.22 -27.23
CA ASN A 305 6.02 6.90 -26.76
C ASN A 305 5.73 5.40 -26.93
N PHE A 306 5.17 4.76 -25.90
CA PHE A 306 4.82 3.34 -25.87
C PHE A 306 3.36 3.03 -26.23
N ILE A 307 2.49 4.04 -26.26
CA ILE A 307 1.09 3.90 -26.69
C ILE A 307 1.03 3.92 -28.22
N ASN A 308 0.16 3.10 -28.80
CA ASN A 308 -0.04 3.08 -30.24
C ASN A 308 -0.81 4.32 -30.72
N ILE A 309 -0.08 5.34 -31.16
CA ILE A 309 -0.63 6.60 -31.68
C ILE A 309 -1.26 6.50 -33.07
N SER A 310 -1.26 5.33 -33.71
CA SER A 310 -2.01 5.12 -34.96
C SER A 310 -3.52 4.97 -34.73
N ASN A 311 -3.93 4.71 -33.48
CA ASN A 311 -5.34 4.75 -33.09
C ASN A 311 -5.87 6.19 -33.17
N ASP A 312 -7.16 6.34 -33.52
CA ASP A 312 -7.84 7.65 -33.50
C ASP A 312 -8.12 8.06 -32.05
N ILE A 313 -7.13 8.68 -31.41
CA ILE A 313 -7.18 9.05 -29.99
C ILE A 313 -8.35 9.98 -29.70
N ASN A 314 -8.61 10.97 -30.56
CA ASN A 314 -9.72 11.91 -30.35
C ASN A 314 -11.07 11.18 -30.32
N LYS A 315 -11.28 10.25 -31.25
CA LYS A 315 -12.49 9.42 -31.29
C LYS A 315 -12.62 8.53 -30.05
N LEU A 316 -11.52 7.91 -29.61
CA LEU A 316 -11.52 7.07 -28.41
C LEU A 316 -11.84 7.88 -27.14
N GLU A 317 -11.29 9.08 -27.02
CA GLU A 317 -11.61 9.99 -25.92
C GLU A 317 -13.06 10.47 -25.97
N ASP A 318 -13.60 10.79 -27.15
CA ASP A 318 -15.01 11.13 -27.34
C ASP A 318 -15.93 9.97 -26.94
N GLU A 319 -15.56 8.74 -27.29
CA GLU A 319 -16.28 7.53 -26.88
C GLU A 319 -16.29 7.36 -25.36
N TYR A 320 -15.12 7.47 -24.71
CA TYR A 320 -15.04 7.36 -23.24
C TYR A 320 -15.87 8.44 -22.55
N LEU A 321 -15.78 9.69 -23.01
CA LEU A 321 -16.45 10.84 -22.38
C LEU A 321 -17.96 10.88 -22.64
N SER A 322 -18.45 10.19 -23.66
CA SER A 322 -19.89 10.09 -23.98
C SER A 322 -20.56 8.81 -23.45
N ASN A 323 -19.77 7.79 -23.09
CA ASN A 323 -20.29 6.53 -22.55
C ASN A 323 -20.71 6.67 -21.08
N HIS A 324 -21.87 6.10 -20.76
CA HIS A 324 -22.36 5.92 -19.39
C HIS A 324 -22.78 4.46 -19.17
N PRO A 325 -22.14 3.74 -18.23
CA PRO A 325 -20.96 4.15 -17.47
C PRO A 325 -19.72 4.28 -18.37
N GLU A 326 -18.70 4.99 -17.89
CA GLU A 326 -17.47 5.26 -18.64
C GLU A 326 -16.68 3.95 -18.83
N ILE A 327 -16.78 3.35 -20.01
CA ILE A 327 -16.08 2.12 -20.40
C ILE A 327 -15.62 2.31 -21.85
N LEU A 328 -14.32 2.15 -22.09
CA LEU A 328 -13.69 2.21 -23.40
C LEU A 328 -12.84 0.96 -23.60
N VAL A 329 -12.98 0.33 -24.77
CA VAL A 329 -12.14 -0.80 -25.20
C VAL A 329 -11.22 -0.32 -26.32
N VAL A 330 -9.91 -0.51 -26.13
CA VAL A 330 -8.88 -0.10 -27.08
C VAL A 330 -8.10 -1.33 -27.54
N ASP A 331 -8.30 -1.74 -28.79
CA ASP A 331 -7.48 -2.77 -29.43
C ASP A 331 -6.16 -2.17 -29.94
N ASN A 332 -5.12 -3.00 -30.04
CA ASN A 332 -3.78 -2.57 -30.44
C ASN A 332 -3.29 -1.40 -29.57
N PHE A 333 -3.46 -1.51 -28.25
CA PHE A 333 -3.26 -0.42 -27.30
C PHE A 333 -1.81 0.05 -27.22
N LEU A 334 -0.87 -0.87 -27.04
CA LEU A 334 0.56 -0.60 -27.04
C LEU A 334 1.12 -0.69 -28.46
N ASP A 335 2.15 0.12 -28.71
CA ASP A 335 3.03 -0.13 -29.85
C ASP A 335 3.63 -1.55 -29.77
N LYS A 336 3.86 -2.17 -30.94
CA LYS A 336 4.32 -3.56 -31.03
C LYS A 336 5.64 -3.81 -30.29
N GLU A 337 6.60 -2.89 -30.37
CA GLU A 337 7.88 -3.03 -29.66
C GLU A 337 7.69 -2.92 -28.15
N ALA A 338 6.83 -1.99 -27.70
CA ALA A 338 6.49 -1.82 -26.30
C ALA A 338 5.79 -3.07 -25.72
N LEU A 339 4.83 -3.65 -26.45
CA LEU A 339 4.16 -4.90 -26.07
C LEU A 339 5.16 -6.05 -25.87
N LEU A 340 6.04 -6.28 -26.85
CA LEU A 340 7.04 -7.34 -26.79
C LEU A 340 8.05 -7.10 -25.65
N THR A 341 8.44 -5.84 -25.45
CA THR A 341 9.37 -5.44 -24.38
C THR A 341 8.76 -5.70 -23.00
N LEU A 342 7.51 -5.30 -22.79
CA LEU A 342 6.80 -5.51 -21.52
C LEU A 342 6.56 -6.99 -21.25
N ARG A 343 6.18 -7.77 -22.26
CA ARG A 343 6.01 -9.23 -22.15
C ARG A 343 7.32 -9.90 -21.75
N LYS A 344 8.41 -9.56 -22.44
CA LYS A 344 9.74 -10.06 -22.13
C LYS A 344 10.12 -9.74 -20.69
N TYR A 345 9.96 -8.49 -20.27
CA TYR A 345 10.23 -8.07 -18.90
C TYR A 345 9.41 -8.86 -17.87
N CYS A 346 8.12 -9.06 -18.10
CA CYS A 346 7.26 -9.83 -17.20
C CYS A 346 7.61 -11.33 -17.12
N ASN A 347 8.21 -11.88 -18.17
CA ASN A 347 8.67 -13.27 -18.17
C ASN A 347 10.06 -13.45 -17.53
N GLU A 348 10.87 -12.40 -17.49
CA GLU A 348 12.25 -12.45 -17.01
C GLU A 348 12.42 -11.87 -15.59
N ALA A 349 11.67 -10.85 -15.20
CA ALA A 349 11.84 -10.18 -13.92
C ALA A 349 11.29 -11.03 -12.75
N ASN A 350 12.15 -11.40 -11.81
CA ASN A 350 11.79 -12.13 -10.58
C ASN A 350 11.17 -11.18 -9.53
N ILE A 351 10.09 -10.50 -9.91
CA ILE A 351 9.39 -9.47 -9.10
C ILE A 351 8.01 -9.91 -8.61
N PHE A 352 7.48 -11.02 -9.12
CA PHE A 352 6.19 -11.56 -8.75
C PHE A 352 6.27 -12.34 -7.44
N LYS A 353 6.26 -11.61 -6.32
CA LYS A 353 6.54 -12.15 -4.99
C LYS A 353 5.31 -12.28 -4.08
N PHE A 354 4.14 -11.85 -4.55
CA PHE A 354 2.97 -11.70 -3.71
C PHE A 354 1.83 -12.58 -4.20
N ALA A 355 1.69 -13.77 -3.61
CA ALA A 355 0.70 -14.75 -4.04
C ALA A 355 -0.69 -14.52 -3.43
N PHE A 356 -1.70 -15.01 -4.15
CA PHE A 356 -3.10 -14.97 -3.76
C PHE A 356 -3.71 -16.37 -3.83
N HIS A 357 -4.72 -16.59 -2.99
CA HIS A 357 -5.36 -17.89 -2.77
C HIS A 357 -5.87 -18.54 -4.07
N ASN A 358 -6.34 -17.73 -5.02
CA ASN A 358 -6.92 -18.20 -6.28
C ASN A 358 -5.87 -18.54 -7.35
N GLY A 359 -4.59 -18.66 -6.99
CA GLY A 359 -3.56 -19.16 -7.90
C GLY A 359 -3.02 -18.09 -8.83
N TYR A 360 -2.70 -16.91 -8.32
CA TYR A 360 -1.93 -15.92 -9.07
C TYR A 360 -0.91 -15.22 -8.17
N VAL A 361 0.11 -14.67 -8.80
CA VAL A 361 1.16 -13.88 -8.14
C VAL A 361 1.15 -12.45 -8.67
N GLY A 362 1.43 -11.50 -7.78
CA GLY A 362 1.47 -10.09 -8.09
C GLY A 362 2.86 -9.48 -7.99
N ALA A 363 3.08 -8.47 -8.81
CA ALA A 363 4.12 -7.46 -8.66
C ALA A 363 3.45 -6.09 -8.56
N PHE A 364 3.84 -5.26 -7.59
CA PHE A 364 3.21 -3.96 -7.32
C PHE A 364 4.18 -2.82 -7.54
N LEU A 365 3.66 -1.64 -7.91
CA LEU A 365 4.41 -0.41 -8.18
C LEU A 365 5.53 -0.18 -7.16
N THR A 366 5.17 -0.17 -5.87
CA THR A 366 6.09 0.13 -4.77
C THR A 366 6.87 -1.10 -4.26
N LYS A 367 6.69 -2.27 -4.89
CA LYS A 367 7.25 -3.55 -4.44
C LYS A 367 7.92 -4.32 -5.58
N GLY A 368 8.73 -3.61 -6.35
CA GLY A 368 9.61 -4.20 -7.36
C GLY A 368 9.18 -4.00 -8.81
N LEU A 369 7.90 -3.67 -9.08
CA LEU A 369 7.42 -3.43 -10.45
C LEU A 369 7.99 -2.15 -11.06
N SER A 370 8.15 -1.10 -10.25
CA SER A 370 8.68 0.19 -10.70
C SER A 370 9.99 0.04 -11.44
N ASN A 371 10.01 0.55 -12.67
CA ASN A 371 11.21 0.72 -13.48
C ASN A 371 10.90 1.78 -14.55
N LYS A 372 11.94 2.26 -15.23
CA LYS A 372 11.81 3.36 -16.18
C LYS A 372 10.76 3.10 -17.27
N PHE A 373 10.62 1.85 -17.74
CA PHE A 373 9.65 1.49 -18.76
C PHE A 373 8.22 1.63 -18.24
N VAL A 374 7.91 1.04 -17.07
CA VAL A 374 6.56 1.07 -16.48
C VAL A 374 6.15 2.50 -16.10
N LEU A 375 7.06 3.25 -15.48
CA LEU A 375 6.79 4.64 -15.08
C LEU A 375 6.58 5.55 -16.29
N LYS A 376 7.41 5.39 -17.32
CA LYS A 376 7.24 6.13 -18.58
C LYS A 376 5.95 5.72 -19.31
N LEU A 377 5.60 4.42 -19.36
CA LEU A 377 4.35 3.96 -19.95
C LEU A 377 3.12 4.60 -19.28
N SER A 378 3.15 4.75 -17.95
CA SER A 378 2.11 5.47 -17.22
C SER A 378 1.99 6.93 -17.68
N GLU A 379 3.11 7.64 -17.84
CA GLU A 379 3.06 9.04 -18.29
C GLU A 379 2.67 9.18 -19.77
N ASP A 380 3.17 8.29 -20.64
CA ASP A 380 2.78 8.23 -22.04
C ASP A 380 1.26 8.03 -22.20
N LEU A 381 0.66 7.16 -21.37
CA LEU A 381 -0.78 6.95 -21.31
C LEU A 381 -1.52 8.22 -20.91
N ARG A 382 -1.08 8.87 -19.82
CA ARG A 382 -1.68 10.13 -19.32
C ARG A 382 -1.61 11.25 -20.35
N GLN A 383 -0.49 11.36 -21.07
CA GLN A 383 -0.27 12.39 -22.07
C GLN A 383 -1.01 12.10 -23.38
N THR A 384 -1.09 10.83 -23.79
CA THR A 384 -1.78 10.43 -25.02
C THR A 384 -3.29 10.61 -24.87
N PHE A 385 -3.88 10.11 -23.79
CA PHE A 385 -5.32 10.26 -23.50
C PHE A 385 -5.57 11.45 -22.55
N SER A 386 -5.05 12.61 -22.94
CA SER A 386 -4.98 13.81 -22.10
C SER A 386 -6.34 14.32 -21.60
N ARG A 387 -7.45 14.10 -22.33
CA ARG A 387 -8.81 14.53 -21.94
C ARG A 387 -9.41 13.58 -20.90
N ILE A 388 -9.00 12.31 -20.89
CA ILE A 388 -9.40 11.33 -19.87
C ILE A 388 -8.59 11.57 -18.58
N PHE A 389 -7.28 11.80 -18.70
CA PHE A 389 -6.37 11.82 -17.55
C PHE A 389 -5.87 13.21 -17.13
N THR A 390 -6.46 14.31 -17.63
CA THR A 390 -5.95 15.70 -17.49
C THR A 390 -5.41 16.02 -16.09
N ASN A 391 -6.20 15.74 -15.06
CA ASN A 391 -5.88 16.05 -13.67
C ASN A 391 -5.56 14.83 -12.81
N LEU A 392 -5.44 13.67 -13.44
CA LEU A 392 -5.20 12.42 -12.73
C LEU A 392 -3.71 12.13 -12.66
N ARG A 393 -3.31 11.40 -11.63
CA ARG A 393 -1.96 10.86 -11.49
C ARG A 393 -2.04 9.38 -11.14
N LEU A 394 -1.04 8.61 -11.58
CA LEU A 394 -0.95 7.20 -11.23
C LEU A 394 -0.79 7.07 -9.71
N THR A 395 -1.73 6.40 -9.05
CA THR A 395 -1.67 6.17 -7.60
C THR A 395 -1.24 4.75 -7.27
N GLN A 396 -1.62 3.79 -8.12
CA GLN A 396 -1.28 2.37 -7.97
C GLN A 396 -1.06 1.72 -9.33
N ALA A 397 -0.19 0.73 -9.37
CA ALA A 397 -0.05 -0.17 -10.50
C ALA A 397 0.32 -1.57 -10.02
N TRP A 398 -0.16 -2.58 -10.74
CA TRP A 398 0.26 -3.96 -10.52
C TRP A 398 0.18 -4.78 -11.79
N ILE A 399 0.88 -5.92 -11.76
CA ILE A 399 0.75 -6.98 -12.74
C ILE A 399 0.41 -8.26 -11.99
N PHE A 400 -0.64 -8.95 -12.44
CA PHE A 400 -0.97 -10.29 -11.99
C PHE A 400 -0.61 -11.31 -13.07
N LYS A 401 0.16 -12.33 -12.66
CA LYS A 401 0.47 -13.51 -13.44
C LYS A 401 -0.32 -14.68 -12.87
N TYR A 402 -1.27 -15.18 -13.65
CA TYR A 402 -2.21 -16.21 -13.22
C TYR A 402 -1.64 -17.61 -13.48
N ASP A 403 -2.07 -18.59 -12.69
CA ASP A 403 -1.93 -20.00 -13.04
C ASP A 403 -2.71 -20.31 -14.33
N SER A 404 -2.56 -21.51 -14.89
CA SER A 404 -2.93 -21.76 -16.28
C SER A 404 -4.42 -22.04 -16.48
N LYS A 405 -5.13 -22.54 -15.46
CA LYS A 405 -6.59 -22.76 -15.51
C LYS A 405 -7.21 -22.56 -14.14
N ARG A 406 -8.07 -21.56 -13.99
CA ARG A 406 -8.75 -21.24 -12.71
C ARG A 406 -10.10 -20.56 -12.98
N PHE A 407 -10.91 -20.54 -11.93
CA PHE A 407 -11.98 -19.56 -11.80
C PHE A 407 -11.39 -18.14 -11.78
N GLY A 408 -12.14 -17.20 -12.33
CA GLY A 408 -11.82 -15.78 -12.33
C GLY A 408 -11.62 -15.18 -10.92
N THR A 409 -11.43 -13.87 -10.86
CA THR A 409 -11.36 -13.18 -9.55
C THR A 409 -12.77 -13.00 -8.97
N GLY A 410 -12.86 -12.79 -7.66
CA GLY A 410 -14.13 -12.38 -7.05
C GLY A 410 -14.59 -11.01 -7.55
N ILE A 411 -15.89 -10.75 -7.54
CA ILE A 411 -16.46 -9.45 -7.87
C ILE A 411 -15.99 -8.42 -6.84
N HIS A 412 -15.35 -7.36 -7.31
CA HIS A 412 -14.80 -6.28 -6.49
C HIS A 412 -14.89 -4.94 -7.24
N ALA A 413 -14.41 -3.87 -6.62
CA ALA A 413 -14.26 -2.55 -7.22
C ALA A 413 -13.01 -1.89 -6.64
N ASP A 414 -12.45 -0.92 -7.36
CA ASP A 414 -11.20 -0.25 -6.98
C ASP A 414 -11.45 1.21 -6.55
N GLN A 415 -10.60 1.71 -5.64
CA GLN A 415 -10.63 3.10 -5.20
C GLN A 415 -9.71 3.97 -6.06
N ALA A 416 -10.22 4.38 -7.22
CA ALA A 416 -9.63 5.42 -8.06
C ALA A 416 -10.72 6.08 -8.91
N ARG A 417 -10.34 7.00 -9.80
CA ARG A 417 -11.26 7.55 -10.81
C ARG A 417 -11.25 6.70 -12.07
N VAL A 418 -10.06 6.37 -12.57
CA VAL A 418 -9.91 5.60 -13.81
C VAL A 418 -9.06 4.37 -13.56
N ASN A 419 -9.56 3.22 -14.01
CA ASN A 419 -8.83 1.95 -14.05
C ASN A 419 -8.48 1.65 -15.51
N VAL A 420 -7.23 1.27 -15.74
CA VAL A 420 -6.74 0.83 -17.04
C VAL A 420 -6.26 -0.61 -16.88
N ASN A 421 -6.99 -1.53 -17.50
CA ASN A 421 -6.71 -2.96 -17.46
C ASN A 421 -6.30 -3.43 -18.86
N PHE A 422 -5.18 -4.11 -19.01
CA PHE A 422 -4.78 -4.62 -20.32
C PHE A 422 -4.00 -5.92 -20.25
N TRP A 423 -4.04 -6.65 -21.36
CA TRP A 423 -3.46 -7.98 -21.50
C TRP A 423 -2.30 -7.99 -22.47
N ILE A 424 -1.27 -8.75 -22.13
CA ILE A 424 -0.04 -8.82 -22.93
C ILE A 424 0.36 -10.23 -23.32
N THR A 425 -0.34 -11.27 -22.89
CA THR A 425 -0.03 -12.66 -23.29
C THR A 425 -0.55 -12.92 -24.71
N SER A 426 0.11 -13.80 -25.47
CA SER A 426 -0.33 -14.10 -26.85
C SER A 426 -1.76 -14.63 -26.90
N ASP A 427 -2.49 -14.31 -27.95
CA ASP A 427 -3.81 -14.92 -28.21
C ASP A 427 -3.69 -16.43 -28.41
N ASP A 428 -2.59 -16.89 -29.01
CA ASP A 428 -2.29 -18.32 -29.20
C ASP A 428 -2.16 -19.08 -27.87
N SER A 429 -1.86 -18.38 -26.78
CA SER A 429 -1.72 -18.97 -25.45
C SER A 429 -3.07 -19.25 -24.79
N ASN A 430 -4.15 -18.56 -25.21
CA ASN A 430 -5.50 -18.76 -24.67
C ASN A 430 -6.17 -19.96 -25.36
N LEU A 431 -6.47 -21.01 -24.59
CA LEU A 431 -7.10 -22.23 -25.06
C LEU A 431 -8.64 -22.15 -25.05
N ASP A 432 -9.21 -21.06 -24.53
CA ASP A 432 -10.64 -20.75 -24.57
C ASP A 432 -10.87 -19.30 -25.01
N HIS A 433 -10.98 -19.10 -26.32
CA HIS A 433 -11.02 -17.77 -26.93
C HIS A 433 -12.24 -16.91 -26.58
N ASN A 434 -13.31 -17.50 -26.03
CA ASN A 434 -14.51 -16.75 -25.64
C ASN A 434 -14.45 -16.22 -24.20
N ASN A 435 -13.42 -16.61 -23.44
CA ASN A 435 -13.30 -16.34 -22.01
C ASN A 435 -11.95 -15.67 -21.67
N GLY A 436 -11.72 -15.44 -20.38
CA GLY A 436 -10.45 -14.95 -19.82
C GLY A 436 -10.26 -13.44 -19.86
N GLY A 437 -11.29 -12.72 -20.27
CA GLY A 437 -11.29 -11.27 -20.33
C GLY A 437 -11.70 -10.62 -18.99
N LEU A 438 -12.54 -9.59 -19.08
CA LEU A 438 -13.03 -8.80 -17.95
C LEU A 438 -14.56 -8.71 -17.99
N ILE A 439 -15.19 -8.93 -16.83
CA ILE A 439 -16.63 -8.73 -16.65
C ILE A 439 -16.83 -7.44 -15.86
N LEU A 440 -17.66 -6.54 -16.38
CA LEU A 440 -18.02 -5.26 -15.77
C LEU A 440 -19.54 -5.22 -15.54
N TRP A 441 -19.96 -4.76 -14.37
CA TRP A 441 -21.36 -4.51 -14.06
C TRP A 441 -21.62 -3.01 -14.03
N ASP A 442 -22.76 -2.59 -14.57
CA ASP A 442 -23.22 -1.20 -14.53
C ASP A 442 -23.76 -0.82 -13.13
N LYS A 443 -22.88 -0.93 -12.13
CA LYS A 443 -23.16 -0.66 -10.73
C LYS A 443 -21.86 -0.40 -9.98
N ILE A 444 -21.87 0.65 -9.16
CA ILE A 444 -20.80 0.94 -8.20
C ILE A 444 -21.21 0.47 -6.78
N PRO A 445 -20.25 0.24 -5.86
CA PRO A 445 -20.56 -0.03 -4.47
C PRO A 445 -21.42 1.09 -3.84
N PRO A 446 -22.37 0.75 -2.96
CA PRO A 446 -23.10 1.75 -2.17
C PRO A 446 -22.16 2.61 -1.32
N ASP A 447 -22.49 3.90 -1.13
CA ASP A 447 -21.64 4.87 -0.42
C ASP A 447 -21.34 4.46 1.03
N GLU A 448 -22.25 3.73 1.68
CA GLU A 448 -22.08 3.24 3.05
C GLU A 448 -21.18 2.00 3.16
N TRP A 449 -20.72 1.45 2.03
CA TRP A 449 -19.80 0.31 2.04
C TRP A 449 -18.35 0.77 2.12
N SER A 450 -17.62 0.22 3.09
CA SER A 450 -16.16 0.40 3.14
C SER A 450 -15.48 -0.39 2.03
N PHE A 451 -14.26 0.02 1.66
CA PHE A 451 -13.41 -0.72 0.71
C PHE A 451 -13.24 -2.18 1.08
N GLU A 452 -12.93 -2.45 2.36
CA GLU A 452 -12.81 -3.80 2.91
C GLU A 452 -14.10 -4.61 2.73
N LYS A 453 -15.27 -3.97 2.83
CA LYS A 453 -16.57 -4.63 2.69
C LYS A 453 -16.82 -5.14 1.29
N TYR A 454 -16.36 -4.47 0.22
CA TYR A 454 -16.53 -4.99 -1.16
C TYR A 454 -15.30 -5.69 -1.75
N ASN A 455 -14.15 -5.70 -1.05
CA ASN A 455 -12.94 -6.40 -1.49
C ASN A 455 -12.62 -7.67 -0.64
N SER A 456 -13.49 -8.07 0.28
CA SER A 456 -13.28 -9.30 1.04
C SER A 456 -13.62 -10.55 0.22
N ILE A 457 -12.94 -11.67 0.50
CA ILE A 457 -13.19 -12.97 -0.16
C ILE A 457 -14.66 -13.39 -0.02
N GLU A 458 -15.29 -13.09 1.11
CA GLU A 458 -16.70 -13.45 1.37
C GLU A 458 -17.71 -12.56 0.63
N SER A 459 -17.28 -11.40 0.15
CA SER A 459 -18.16 -10.37 -0.40
C SER A 459 -18.65 -10.70 -1.81
N SER A 460 -17.82 -11.36 -2.61
CA SER A 460 -18.12 -11.66 -4.02
C SER A 460 -19.49 -12.33 -4.19
N SER A 461 -19.79 -13.37 -3.40
CA SER A 461 -21.08 -14.08 -3.47
C SER A 461 -22.28 -13.22 -3.05
N LYS A 462 -22.08 -12.27 -2.14
CA LYS A 462 -23.12 -11.33 -1.68
C LYS A 462 -23.38 -10.27 -2.74
N ILE A 463 -22.31 -9.75 -3.36
CA ILE A 463 -22.37 -8.81 -4.47
C ILE A 463 -23.08 -9.45 -5.65
N GLU A 464 -22.69 -10.67 -6.04
CA GLU A 464 -23.33 -11.40 -7.14
C GLU A 464 -24.84 -11.60 -6.91
N LYS A 465 -25.25 -12.02 -5.71
CA LYS A 465 -26.66 -12.13 -5.33
C LYS A 465 -27.41 -10.80 -5.46
N MET A 466 -26.78 -9.69 -5.05
CA MET A 466 -27.36 -8.35 -5.17
C MET A 466 -27.51 -7.95 -6.64
N LEU A 467 -26.45 -8.09 -7.44
CA LEU A 467 -26.44 -7.74 -8.87
C LEU A 467 -27.50 -8.54 -9.64
N ASN A 468 -27.62 -9.84 -9.36
CA ASN A 468 -28.64 -10.71 -9.97
C ASN A 468 -30.05 -10.33 -9.53
N LYS A 469 -30.27 -10.07 -8.23
CA LYS A 469 -31.58 -9.66 -7.71
C LYS A 469 -32.05 -8.33 -8.30
N GLU A 470 -31.12 -7.40 -8.51
CA GLU A 470 -31.39 -6.08 -9.10
C GLU A 470 -31.41 -6.09 -10.64
N ASN A 471 -31.16 -7.24 -11.28
CA ASN A 471 -31.04 -7.38 -12.74
C ASN A 471 -30.05 -6.37 -13.36
N ILE A 472 -28.92 -6.14 -12.68
CA ILE A 472 -27.89 -5.22 -13.16
C ILE A 472 -27.29 -5.75 -14.46
N SER A 473 -27.19 -4.88 -15.47
CA SER A 473 -26.56 -5.23 -16.74
C SER A 473 -25.06 -5.51 -16.54
N LYS A 474 -24.55 -6.54 -17.23
CA LYS A 474 -23.13 -6.84 -17.28
C LYS A 474 -22.61 -6.80 -18.71
N ARG A 475 -21.37 -6.33 -18.88
CA ARG A 475 -20.61 -6.37 -20.12
C ARG A 475 -19.48 -7.36 -19.93
N VAL A 476 -19.39 -8.36 -20.81
CA VAL A 476 -18.27 -9.30 -20.87
C VAL A 476 -17.37 -8.83 -22.00
N ILE A 477 -16.15 -8.44 -21.67
CA ILE A 477 -15.13 -8.05 -22.63
C ILE A 477 -14.18 -9.23 -22.76
N GLU A 478 -14.21 -9.91 -23.90
CA GLU A 478 -13.37 -11.08 -24.16
C GLU A 478 -11.88 -10.74 -24.13
N TYR A 479 -11.08 -11.73 -23.75
CA TYR A 479 -9.63 -11.63 -23.80
C TYR A 479 -9.15 -11.35 -25.23
N LYS A 480 -8.19 -10.44 -25.36
CA LYS A 480 -7.42 -10.25 -26.58
C LYS A 480 -6.05 -9.66 -26.25
N GLU A 481 -5.01 -10.20 -26.86
CA GLU A 481 -3.65 -9.67 -26.78
C GLU A 481 -3.66 -8.18 -27.15
N ASN A 482 -3.00 -7.36 -26.33
CA ASN A 482 -2.85 -5.92 -26.57
C ASN A 482 -4.18 -5.15 -26.62
N ARG A 483 -5.22 -5.66 -25.97
CA ARG A 483 -6.46 -4.92 -25.67
C ARG A 483 -6.35 -4.27 -24.29
N ALA A 484 -6.72 -3.00 -24.23
CA ALA A 484 -6.91 -2.28 -22.99
C ALA A 484 -8.39 -1.93 -22.76
N ILE A 485 -8.76 -1.87 -21.49
CA ILE A 485 -10.05 -1.45 -21.00
C ILE A 485 -9.80 -0.27 -20.08
N ILE A 486 -10.25 0.91 -20.48
CA ILE A 486 -10.17 2.15 -19.70
C ILE A 486 -11.58 2.41 -19.18
N PHE A 487 -11.78 2.37 -17.86
CA PHE A 487 -13.11 2.42 -17.28
C PHE A 487 -13.16 3.14 -15.94
N ASN A 488 -14.38 3.50 -15.52
CA ASN A 488 -14.67 4.01 -14.19
C ASN A 488 -14.29 2.97 -13.13
N SER A 489 -13.23 3.27 -12.38
CA SER A 489 -12.61 2.33 -11.44
C SER A 489 -13.55 1.81 -10.35
N LYS A 490 -14.64 2.54 -10.08
CA LYS A 490 -15.62 2.18 -9.04
C LYS A 490 -16.65 1.17 -9.50
N LEU A 491 -16.71 0.83 -10.79
CA LEU A 491 -17.63 -0.22 -11.27
C LEU A 491 -17.25 -1.56 -10.66
N PHE A 492 -18.27 -2.34 -10.28
CA PHE A 492 -18.06 -3.74 -9.94
C PHE A 492 -17.49 -4.47 -11.17
N HIS A 493 -16.44 -5.25 -10.94
CA HIS A 493 -15.77 -6.01 -11.98
C HIS A 493 -15.12 -7.29 -11.45
N ALA A 494 -14.83 -8.21 -12.37
CA ALA A 494 -14.15 -9.46 -12.10
C ALA A 494 -13.37 -9.90 -13.35
N THR A 495 -12.23 -10.56 -13.14
CA THR A 495 -11.59 -11.36 -14.19
C THR A 495 -12.51 -12.53 -14.50
N ASP A 496 -12.75 -12.80 -15.78
CA ASP A 496 -13.53 -13.95 -16.23
C ASP A 496 -12.79 -15.27 -15.96
N ASP A 497 -13.48 -16.40 -16.03
CA ASP A 497 -12.82 -17.71 -16.02
C ASP A 497 -11.85 -17.81 -17.19
N PHE A 498 -10.74 -18.53 -17.04
CA PHE A 498 -9.71 -18.59 -18.08
C PHE A 498 -9.04 -19.96 -18.19
N HIS A 499 -8.53 -20.25 -19.40
CA HIS A 499 -7.75 -21.44 -19.69
C HIS A 499 -6.63 -21.12 -20.68
N PHE A 500 -5.41 -21.05 -20.17
CA PHE A 500 -4.18 -20.78 -20.91
C PHE A 500 -3.27 -22.02 -20.91
N MET A 501 -2.29 -22.06 -21.80
CA MET A 501 -1.29 -23.14 -21.82
C MET A 501 -0.52 -23.22 -20.50
N ASP A 502 -0.27 -24.44 -20.02
CA ASP A 502 0.38 -24.67 -18.73
C ASP A 502 1.91 -24.65 -18.80
N ASN A 503 2.46 -23.46 -19.01
CA ASN A 503 3.89 -23.21 -18.90
C ASN A 503 4.17 -21.77 -18.40
N HIS A 504 5.44 -21.48 -18.12
CA HIS A 504 5.83 -20.21 -17.52
C HIS A 504 5.50 -18.96 -18.37
N ILE A 505 5.63 -19.04 -19.69
CA ILE A 505 5.60 -17.86 -20.58
C ILE A 505 4.22 -17.58 -21.18
N ASP A 506 3.34 -18.60 -21.22
CA ASP A 506 2.02 -18.53 -21.84
C ASP A 506 0.88 -18.27 -20.86
N ARG A 507 1.20 -18.01 -19.59
CA ARG A 507 0.20 -17.66 -18.57
C ARG A 507 -0.36 -16.26 -18.80
N ARG A 508 -1.65 -16.09 -18.48
CA ARG A 508 -2.34 -14.80 -18.53
C ARG A 508 -1.61 -13.77 -17.68
N LEU A 509 -1.25 -12.65 -18.30
CA LEU A 509 -0.68 -11.48 -17.67
C LEU A 509 -1.66 -10.32 -17.78
N ASN A 510 -2.09 -9.81 -16.62
CA ASN A 510 -2.99 -8.68 -16.52
C ASN A 510 -2.28 -7.52 -15.86
N ILE A 511 -2.23 -6.39 -16.54
CA ILE A 511 -1.66 -5.16 -16.01
C ILE A 511 -2.81 -4.25 -15.62
N THR A 512 -2.69 -3.60 -14.47
CA THR A 512 -3.67 -2.63 -13.99
C THR A 512 -2.97 -1.36 -13.54
N PHE A 513 -3.40 -0.22 -14.07
CA PHE A 513 -3.01 1.11 -13.62
C PHE A 513 -4.24 1.85 -13.08
N LEU A 514 -4.09 2.45 -11.90
CA LEU A 514 -5.13 3.26 -11.25
C LEU A 514 -4.72 4.73 -11.22
N TYR A 515 -5.63 5.59 -11.63
CA TYR A 515 -5.43 7.03 -11.74
C TYR A 515 -6.47 7.82 -10.92
N ASP A 516 -5.99 8.80 -10.13
CA ASP A 516 -6.82 9.66 -9.26
C ASP A 516 -6.32 11.12 -9.15
#